data_AF-A0A7V9KB21-F1
#
_entry.id   AF-A0A7V9KB21-F1
#
_cell.length_a   1.000
_cell.length_b   1.000
_cell.length_c   1.000
_cell.angle_alpha   90.00
_cell.angle_beta   90.00
_cell.angle_gamma   90.00
#
_symmetry.space_group_name_H-M   'P 1'
#
loop_
_entity.id
_entity.type
_entity.pdbx_description
1 polymer ?
#
loop_
_entity_poly.entity_id
_entity_poly.type
_entity_poly.pdbx_seq_one_letter_code
_entity_poly.pdbx_strand_id
1 'polypeptide(L)'
;MNLFARKKIFASRTETRRRYRNRRIGILAVLLVVAVGGAYLVGQLTGGTPSTGLSRLSDDEPRSPPRQDSPSGSREGEPGTRDSGAKVEEDREQAPPEEPAPDPEQKTPEAAAFVAVAPELPGVEKGNVGAVYRSRMDPSWASVRFSPEGEYKDFVVFSHKEGDLWRAEKSVRADEPEYPKNDVVPLAGVPNDLLDYLYEENLFAAEVPEPEREEVEGLPDVGPAETPQAEVFTDGVPEDERERVEEVVGKLEERVKGYDGVAGVYVRDLEGDFGYGVRADETFFSASIIKVPVMVAVYRKIEQGDLSFSQEVELKEGDWAAGAGWLQWEEAGSKQTVGDLLLLMMTQSDNVATNALVRLVGGKEHVNGVAESLGAKDTLLYQKVSSERGAVPGLDNRTTPRDMATMMQEIADDEAAGEKSCGYMMDLMRTNKLDWWLDAGLPAGVDAANKAGWLYQVYGDVGIVEHEGHRYTVAILSKHGAATVDEGAILIEDLSRTTWESQSG
;
A
#
# COMPACT_ATOMS: atom_id res chain seq x y z
N MET A 1 27.61 12.32 -12.14
CA MET A 1 28.64 13.38 -12.09
C MET A 1 29.51 13.16 -10.85
N ASN A 2 30.84 13.23 -11.00
CA ASN A 2 31.79 13.18 -9.89
C ASN A 2 31.62 14.37 -8.94
N LEU A 3 31.36 14.12 -7.65
CA LEU A 3 31.63 14.95 -6.45
C LEU A 3 30.94 14.18 -5.30
N PHE A 4 31.63 13.59 -4.33
CA PHE A 4 32.20 14.32 -3.20
C PHE A 4 33.31 13.54 -2.49
N ALA A 5 34.33 14.30 -2.08
CA ALA A 5 35.49 13.87 -1.34
C ALA A 5 35.19 13.59 0.15
N ARG A 6 35.88 12.57 0.67
CA ARG A 6 36.02 12.25 2.09
C ARG A 6 36.37 13.48 2.94
N LYS A 7 35.65 13.70 4.04
CA LYS A 7 36.18 14.31 5.26
C LYS A 7 35.71 13.56 6.50
N LYS A 8 36.65 12.90 7.17
CA LYS A 8 36.54 12.52 8.59
C LYS A 8 36.54 13.79 9.43
N ILE A 9 35.61 13.92 10.37
CA ILE A 9 35.77 14.76 11.56
C ILE A 9 35.30 13.95 12.77
N PHE A 10 36.19 13.81 13.75
CA PHE A 10 35.94 13.25 15.08
C PHE A 10 35.89 14.40 16.10
N ALA A 11 35.21 14.15 17.23
CA ALA A 11 35.06 14.94 18.47
C ALA A 11 33.87 15.94 18.48
N SER A 12 33.05 16.08 19.53
CA SER A 12 33.12 15.61 20.92
C SER A 12 31.74 15.53 21.60
N ARG A 13 31.60 14.59 22.55
CA ARG A 13 30.56 14.48 23.59
C ARG A 13 30.20 15.83 24.22
N THR A 14 29.03 16.41 23.90
CA THR A 14 28.21 17.28 24.81
C THR A 14 26.84 17.72 24.25
N GLU A 15 26.36 17.23 23.10
CA GLU A 15 25.12 17.74 22.46
C GLU A 15 23.81 17.01 22.81
N THR A 16 23.81 16.07 23.76
CA THR A 16 22.60 15.29 24.07
C THR A 16 21.55 16.05 24.90
N ARG A 17 21.90 17.18 25.54
CA ARG A 17 20.95 17.98 26.32
C ARG A 17 20.27 19.12 25.55
N ARG A 18 20.68 19.39 24.30
CA ARG A 18 20.08 20.47 23.48
C ARG A 18 18.96 19.98 22.56
N ARG A 19 18.84 18.66 22.32
CA ARG A 19 17.84 18.07 21.41
C ARG A 19 16.40 18.07 21.96
N TYR A 20 16.20 18.07 23.27
CA TYR A 20 14.84 18.09 23.84
C TYR A 20 14.12 19.45 23.72
N ARG A 21 14.86 20.55 23.48
CA ARG A 21 14.27 21.90 23.33
C ARG A 21 13.92 22.25 21.88
N ASN A 22 14.45 21.53 20.90
CA ASN A 22 14.21 21.80 19.47
C ASN A 22 12.99 21.04 18.90
N ARG A 23 12.42 20.06 19.62
CA ARG A 23 11.15 19.41 19.24
C ARG A 23 9.96 20.39 19.17
N ARG A 24 9.97 21.49 19.95
CA ARG A 24 8.93 22.52 19.89
C ARG A 24 9.11 23.56 18.78
N ILE A 25 10.31 23.70 18.23
CA ILE A 25 10.60 24.70 17.18
C ILE A 25 10.35 24.09 15.78
N GLY A 26 10.60 22.79 15.60
CA GLY A 26 10.27 22.08 14.35
C GLY A 26 8.77 22.04 14.06
N ILE A 27 7.94 21.77 15.09
CA ILE A 27 6.47 21.75 14.96
C ILE A 27 5.91 23.16 14.70
N LEU A 28 6.50 24.20 15.30
CA LEU A 28 6.10 25.59 15.02
C LEU A 28 6.47 26.06 13.61
N ALA A 29 7.56 25.53 13.02
CA ALA A 29 7.96 25.88 11.65
C ALA A 29 7.01 25.30 10.60
N VAL A 30 6.47 24.09 10.83
CA VAL A 30 5.45 23.48 9.96
C VAL A 30 4.13 24.25 10.04
N LEU A 31 3.71 24.68 11.24
CA LEU A 31 2.50 25.50 11.42
C LEU A 31 2.62 26.92 10.83
N LEU A 32 3.83 27.50 10.78
CA LEU A 32 4.06 28.83 10.19
C LEU A 32 4.07 28.81 8.65
N VAL A 33 4.47 27.70 8.03
CA VAL A 33 4.39 27.53 6.56
C VAL A 33 2.92 27.39 6.11
N VAL A 34 2.08 26.73 6.91
CA VAL A 34 0.63 26.64 6.68
C VAL A 34 -0.06 28.01 6.83
N ALA A 35 0.33 28.81 7.84
CA ALA A 35 -0.26 30.13 8.07
C ALA A 35 0.14 31.20 7.01
N VAL A 36 1.37 31.13 6.47
CA VAL A 36 1.83 32.06 5.42
C VAL A 36 1.25 31.70 4.06
N GLY A 37 1.02 30.41 3.78
CA GLY A 37 0.27 29.94 2.60
C GLY A 37 -1.19 30.43 2.59
N GLY A 38 -1.86 30.38 3.74
CA GLY A 38 -3.23 30.88 3.89
C GLY A 38 -3.37 32.40 3.71
N ALA A 39 -2.36 33.19 4.08
CA ALA A 39 -2.39 34.65 3.91
C ALA A 39 -2.13 35.10 2.45
N TYR A 40 -1.44 34.30 1.65
CA TYR A 40 -1.18 34.62 0.23
C TYR A 40 -2.43 34.45 -0.65
N LEU A 41 -3.31 33.52 -0.30
CA LEU A 41 -4.59 33.27 -1.01
C LEU A 41 -5.67 34.34 -0.73
N VAL A 42 -5.65 35.00 0.44
CA VAL A 42 -6.59 36.08 0.76
C VAL A 42 -6.24 37.40 0.03
N GLY A 43 -4.98 37.57 -0.41
CA GLY A 43 -4.50 38.78 -1.06
C GLY A 43 -4.88 38.95 -2.54
N GLN A 44 -5.27 37.88 -3.25
CA GLN A 44 -5.60 37.95 -4.68
C GLN A 44 -7.10 38.02 -5.00
N LEU A 45 -7.98 37.89 -4.00
CA LEU A 45 -9.44 37.97 -4.18
C LEU A 45 -10.01 39.39 -4.09
N THR A 46 -9.17 40.43 -4.06
CA THR A 46 -9.63 41.83 -4.07
C THR A 46 -8.88 42.67 -5.12
N GLY A 47 -9.33 42.64 -6.37
CA GLY A 47 -8.79 43.49 -7.43
C GLY A 47 -9.52 43.32 -8.76
N GLY A 48 -10.34 44.32 -9.12
CA GLY A 48 -11.33 44.25 -10.19
C GLY A 48 -10.83 44.26 -11.64
N THR A 49 -11.78 43.99 -12.52
CA THR A 49 -11.76 44.08 -14.00
C THR A 49 -11.59 45.53 -14.51
N PRO A 50 -11.10 45.74 -15.75
CA PRO A 50 -11.97 45.85 -16.97
C PRO A 50 -11.32 45.25 -18.25
N SER A 51 -12.01 44.49 -19.11
CA SER A 51 -13.00 44.82 -20.17
C SER A 51 -12.44 45.14 -21.58
N THR A 52 -13.06 44.47 -22.58
CA THR A 52 -13.25 44.81 -24.01
C THR A 52 -12.18 44.53 -25.08
N GLY A 53 -12.62 43.87 -26.17
CA GLY A 53 -12.11 44.14 -27.54
C GLY A 53 -12.07 42.98 -28.55
N LEU A 54 -13.17 42.80 -29.30
CA LEU A 54 -13.35 42.20 -30.66
C LEU A 54 -12.06 41.89 -31.47
N SER A 55 -11.93 40.82 -32.29
CA SER A 55 -12.67 40.58 -33.56
C SER A 55 -12.25 39.26 -34.26
N ARG A 56 -13.25 38.54 -34.79
CA ARG A 56 -13.40 37.78 -36.06
C ARG A 56 -12.20 37.20 -36.86
N LEU A 57 -12.49 36.00 -37.41
CA LEU A 57 -12.11 35.34 -38.71
C LEU A 57 -11.41 34.00 -38.45
N SER A 58 -11.67 32.86 -39.08
CA SER A 58 -12.69 32.33 -40.02
C SER A 58 -12.28 30.86 -40.29
N ASP A 59 -13.26 29.97 -40.37
CA ASP A 59 -13.39 28.71 -41.14
C ASP A 59 -12.12 28.06 -41.76
N ASP A 60 -11.86 26.79 -41.43
CA ASP A 60 -12.04 25.61 -42.32
C ASP A 60 -11.26 24.38 -41.82
N GLU A 61 -12.00 23.29 -41.60
CA GLU A 61 -11.53 21.89 -41.64
C GLU A 61 -12.22 21.23 -42.87
N PRO A 62 -11.94 19.97 -43.28
CA PRO A 62 -10.86 19.03 -42.91
C PRO A 62 -10.22 18.37 -44.17
N ARG A 63 -9.25 17.44 -44.01
CA ARG A 63 -9.09 16.24 -44.88
C ARG A 63 -7.92 15.32 -44.47
N SER A 64 -8.25 14.04 -44.28
CA SER A 64 -7.42 12.83 -44.52
C SER A 64 -8.06 12.02 -45.68
N PRO A 65 -7.55 10.87 -46.19
CA PRO A 65 -6.26 10.15 -46.04
C PRO A 65 -5.65 9.74 -47.44
N PRO A 66 -4.72 8.76 -47.56
CA PRO A 66 -5.14 7.35 -47.79
C PRO A 66 -4.25 6.23 -47.19
N ARG A 67 -4.70 4.98 -47.40
CA ARG A 67 -4.35 3.65 -46.86
C ARG A 67 -3.14 2.93 -47.50
N GLN A 68 -2.86 1.72 -46.94
CA GLN A 68 -2.24 0.47 -47.48
C GLN A 68 -0.76 0.24 -47.07
N ASP A 69 -0.26 -0.94 -46.66
CA ASP A 69 -0.72 -2.35 -46.67
C ASP A 69 0.02 -3.17 -45.58
N SER A 70 -0.57 -4.29 -45.14
CA SER A 70 0.11 -5.41 -44.47
C SER A 70 0.64 -6.42 -45.50
N PRO A 71 1.55 -7.35 -45.11
CA PRO A 71 1.05 -8.72 -44.98
C PRO A 71 1.67 -9.56 -43.84
N SER A 72 0.86 -10.59 -43.53
CA SER A 72 1.03 -11.81 -42.73
C SER A 72 2.38 -12.54 -42.81
N GLY A 73 2.71 -13.24 -41.71
CA GLY A 73 3.65 -14.37 -41.70
C GLY A 73 3.55 -15.17 -40.41
N SER A 74 2.65 -16.14 -40.37
CA SER A 74 2.52 -17.19 -39.35
C SER A 74 3.63 -18.24 -39.47
N ARG A 75 4.10 -18.78 -38.34
CA ARG A 75 4.49 -20.19 -38.22
C ARG A 75 4.62 -20.64 -36.77
N GLU A 76 3.71 -21.54 -36.41
CA GLU A 76 3.77 -22.47 -35.29
C GLU A 76 4.93 -23.47 -35.46
N GLY A 77 5.44 -23.98 -34.34
CA GLY A 77 6.38 -25.09 -34.28
C GLY A 77 6.86 -25.41 -32.87
N GLU A 78 6.05 -26.14 -32.10
CA GLU A 78 6.45 -26.91 -30.92
C GLU A 78 6.72 -28.39 -31.32
N PRO A 79 7.24 -29.29 -30.44
CA PRO A 79 8.49 -29.17 -29.68
C PRO A 79 9.33 -30.48 -29.78
N GLY A 80 10.63 -30.37 -29.50
CA GLY A 80 11.54 -31.52 -29.46
C GLY A 80 11.83 -31.96 -28.02
N THR A 81 11.36 -33.16 -27.67
CA THR A 81 11.61 -33.87 -26.43
C THR A 81 13.09 -34.26 -26.27
N ARG A 82 13.69 -33.96 -25.11
CA ARG A 82 14.81 -34.74 -24.56
C ARG A 82 14.67 -34.90 -23.04
N ASP A 83 14.56 -36.17 -22.71
CA ASP A 83 14.54 -36.83 -21.42
C ASP A 83 15.92 -36.76 -20.73
N SER A 84 15.95 -36.34 -19.47
CA SER A 84 17.01 -36.70 -18.52
C SER A 84 16.46 -36.60 -17.10
N GLY A 85 16.27 -37.76 -16.49
CA GLY A 85 15.63 -37.93 -15.19
C GLY A 85 16.35 -37.26 -14.01
N ALA A 86 15.53 -36.73 -13.11
CA ALA A 86 15.84 -36.46 -11.73
C ALA A 86 14.65 -36.91 -10.88
N LYS A 87 14.94 -37.24 -9.62
CA LYS A 87 14.12 -38.01 -8.68
C LYS A 87 12.76 -37.38 -8.42
N VAL A 88 11.73 -38.23 -8.36
CA VAL A 88 10.36 -37.87 -7.96
C VAL A 88 10.35 -37.65 -6.44
N GLU A 89 10.34 -36.39 -6.01
CA GLU A 89 9.64 -35.99 -4.79
C GLU A 89 8.16 -35.89 -5.12
N GLU A 90 7.29 -36.36 -4.22
CA GLU A 90 5.84 -36.27 -4.40
C GLU A 90 5.40 -34.80 -4.30
N ASP A 91 5.39 -34.12 -5.45
CA ASP A 91 4.67 -32.86 -5.63
C ASP A 91 3.18 -33.12 -5.38
N ARG A 92 2.68 -32.65 -4.24
CA ARG A 92 1.27 -32.26 -4.16
C ARG A 92 1.14 -31.04 -5.07
N GLU A 93 0.63 -31.23 -6.29
CA GLU A 93 0.06 -30.16 -7.10
C GLU A 93 -1.00 -29.44 -6.25
N GLN A 94 -0.58 -28.42 -5.52
CA GLN A 94 -1.48 -27.44 -4.95
C GLN A 94 -1.90 -26.55 -6.12
N ALA A 95 -3.22 -26.42 -6.28
CA ALA A 95 -3.81 -25.49 -7.22
C ALA A 95 -3.17 -24.10 -7.06
N PRO A 96 -3.07 -23.30 -8.14
CA PRO A 96 -2.66 -21.91 -8.01
C PRO A 96 -3.53 -21.24 -6.92
N PRO A 97 -2.98 -20.31 -6.13
CA PRO A 97 -3.77 -19.56 -5.17
C PRO A 97 -4.96 -18.98 -5.92
N GLU A 98 -6.18 -19.36 -5.50
CA GLU A 98 -7.38 -18.72 -6.00
C GLU A 98 -7.22 -17.22 -5.71
N GLU A 99 -7.29 -16.38 -6.75
CA GLU A 99 -7.58 -14.96 -6.52
C GLU A 99 -8.76 -14.94 -5.55
N PRO A 100 -8.65 -14.33 -4.35
CA PRO A 100 -9.84 -14.23 -3.53
C PRO A 100 -10.76 -13.31 -4.32
N ALA A 101 -11.80 -13.94 -4.87
CA ALA A 101 -12.92 -13.24 -5.43
C ALA A 101 -13.40 -12.25 -4.36
N PRO A 102 -13.81 -11.03 -4.72
CA PRO A 102 -14.69 -10.29 -3.82
C PRO A 102 -15.82 -11.26 -3.40
N ASP A 103 -16.08 -11.30 -2.10
CA ASP A 103 -17.03 -12.18 -1.42
C ASP A 103 -18.36 -12.35 -2.20
N PRO A 104 -19.10 -13.45 -2.00
CA PRO A 104 -19.95 -14.07 -3.02
C PRO A 104 -20.92 -13.09 -3.68
N GLU A 105 -20.98 -13.14 -5.01
CA GLU A 105 -21.97 -12.50 -5.87
C GLU A 105 -23.35 -12.33 -5.23
N GLN A 106 -23.83 -11.09 -5.15
CA GLN A 106 -25.13 -10.76 -4.55
C GLN A 106 -26.14 -10.27 -5.58
N LYS A 107 -27.43 -10.31 -5.22
CA LYS A 107 -28.51 -9.85 -6.11
C LYS A 107 -28.63 -8.34 -6.20
N THR A 108 -28.16 -7.62 -5.18
CA THR A 108 -28.26 -6.16 -5.08
C THR A 108 -26.90 -5.56 -4.73
N PRO A 109 -26.62 -4.31 -5.12
CA PRO A 109 -25.34 -3.67 -4.86
C PRO A 109 -25.06 -3.46 -3.36
N GLU A 110 -26.08 -3.14 -2.56
CA GLU A 110 -25.98 -2.98 -1.11
C GLU A 110 -25.74 -4.30 -0.39
N ALA A 111 -26.31 -5.42 -0.87
CA ALA A 111 -25.96 -6.73 -0.35
C ALA A 111 -24.50 -7.06 -0.66
N ALA A 112 -24.03 -6.81 -1.89
CA ALA A 112 -22.63 -7.05 -2.29
C ALA A 112 -21.66 -6.25 -1.42
N ALA A 113 -21.94 -4.96 -1.24
CA ALA A 113 -21.11 -4.10 -0.40
C ALA A 113 -21.16 -4.50 1.08
N PHE A 114 -22.34 -4.83 1.62
CA PHE A 114 -22.48 -5.20 3.02
C PHE A 114 -21.74 -6.51 3.35
N VAL A 115 -21.84 -7.52 2.49
CA VAL A 115 -21.13 -8.81 2.68
C VAL A 115 -19.62 -8.60 2.64
N ALA A 116 -19.10 -7.75 1.74
CA ALA A 116 -17.67 -7.50 1.63
C ALA A 116 -17.08 -6.70 2.81
N VAL A 117 -17.89 -5.96 3.55
CA VAL A 117 -17.43 -5.00 4.55
C VAL A 117 -17.72 -5.44 5.97
N ALA A 118 -18.93 -5.93 6.25
CA ALA A 118 -19.38 -6.23 7.60
C ALA A 118 -18.49 -7.24 8.36
N PRO A 119 -17.95 -8.30 7.72
CA PRO A 119 -17.03 -9.23 8.37
C PRO A 119 -15.64 -8.66 8.66
N GLU A 120 -15.24 -7.59 7.97
CA GLU A 120 -13.87 -7.05 8.03
C GLU A 120 -13.76 -5.78 8.86
N LEU A 121 -14.80 -4.94 8.93
CA LEU A 121 -14.79 -3.67 9.66
C LEU A 121 -15.61 -3.76 10.96
N PRO A 122 -14.98 -3.62 12.14
CA PRO A 122 -15.69 -3.52 13.41
C PRO A 122 -16.72 -2.39 13.42
N GLY A 123 -17.90 -2.65 14.00
CA GLY A 123 -18.97 -1.65 14.14
C GLY A 123 -19.83 -1.43 12.89
N VAL A 124 -19.60 -2.20 11.81
CA VAL A 124 -20.50 -2.18 10.64
C VAL A 124 -21.68 -3.14 10.86
N GLU A 125 -22.86 -2.57 10.99
CA GLU A 125 -24.15 -3.26 11.07
C GLU A 125 -25.10 -2.82 9.94
N LYS A 126 -26.21 -3.56 9.76
CA LYS A 126 -27.22 -3.28 8.71
C LYS A 126 -27.75 -1.85 8.76
N GLY A 127 -27.86 -1.26 9.95
CA GLY A 127 -28.33 0.10 10.15
C GLY A 127 -27.35 1.18 9.68
N ASN A 128 -26.09 0.83 9.42
CA ASN A 128 -25.05 1.77 8.97
C ASN A 128 -25.03 1.96 7.46
N VAL A 129 -25.80 1.18 6.68
CA VAL A 129 -25.94 1.35 5.23
C VAL A 129 -26.96 2.45 4.97
N GLY A 130 -26.49 3.63 4.55
CA GLY A 130 -27.32 4.84 4.50
C GLY A 130 -28.10 5.03 3.19
N ALA A 131 -27.46 4.74 2.05
CA ALA A 131 -28.07 4.94 0.74
C ALA A 131 -27.34 4.15 -0.35
N VAL A 132 -28.09 3.85 -1.41
CA VAL A 132 -27.60 3.28 -2.67
C VAL A 132 -27.79 4.32 -3.77
N TYR A 133 -26.77 4.51 -4.59
CA TYR A 133 -26.83 5.38 -5.76
C TYR A 133 -26.46 4.57 -6.99
N ARG A 134 -27.40 4.43 -7.93
CA ARG A 134 -27.19 3.75 -9.21
C ARG A 134 -26.75 4.77 -10.25
N SER A 135 -25.72 4.43 -11.02
CA SER A 135 -25.29 5.29 -12.12
C SER A 135 -26.36 5.32 -13.22
N ARG A 136 -26.68 6.52 -13.70
CA ARG A 136 -27.49 6.77 -14.90
C ARG A 136 -26.65 6.75 -16.18
N MET A 137 -25.34 6.96 -16.07
CA MET A 137 -24.41 6.83 -17.19
C MET A 137 -24.11 5.37 -17.52
N ASP A 138 -23.95 4.53 -16.49
CA ASP A 138 -23.74 3.10 -16.62
C ASP A 138 -24.50 2.32 -15.51
N PRO A 139 -25.72 1.83 -15.80
CA PRO A 139 -26.54 1.13 -14.81
C PRO A 139 -25.95 -0.17 -14.24
N SER A 140 -24.82 -0.65 -14.76
CA SER A 140 -24.06 -1.75 -14.18
C SER A 140 -23.24 -1.34 -12.95
N TRP A 141 -23.14 -0.05 -12.64
CA TRP A 141 -22.44 0.46 -11.46
C TRP A 141 -23.40 1.07 -10.43
N ALA A 142 -23.03 0.91 -9.16
CA ALA A 142 -23.67 1.57 -8.04
C ALA A 142 -22.65 1.90 -6.95
N SER A 143 -22.96 2.89 -6.12
CA SER A 143 -22.20 3.20 -4.91
C SER A 143 -23.07 3.06 -3.67
N VAL A 144 -22.51 2.51 -2.60
CA VAL A 144 -23.19 2.24 -1.32
C VAL A 144 -22.45 2.97 -0.22
N ARG A 145 -23.15 3.84 0.51
CA ARG A 145 -22.54 4.66 1.59
C ARG A 145 -22.70 3.99 2.95
N PHE A 146 -21.60 3.96 3.70
CA PHE A 146 -21.52 3.42 5.05
C PHE A 146 -21.19 4.52 6.06
N SER A 147 -21.91 4.51 7.18
CA SER A 147 -21.74 5.41 8.33
C SER A 147 -21.68 4.61 9.64
N PRO A 148 -20.64 3.79 9.87
CA PRO A 148 -20.52 2.99 11.09
C PRO A 148 -20.26 3.86 12.33
N GLU A 149 -20.68 3.36 13.49
CA GLU A 149 -20.47 4.05 14.76
C GLU A 149 -18.99 4.04 15.14
N GLY A 150 -18.48 5.18 15.62
CA GLY A 150 -17.06 5.33 16.01
C GLY A 150 -16.11 5.70 14.86
N GLU A 151 -16.56 5.62 13.61
CA GLU A 151 -15.82 6.18 12.49
C GLU A 151 -15.94 7.70 12.43
N TYR A 152 -14.83 8.36 12.12
CA TYR A 152 -14.82 9.82 12.03
C TYR A 152 -15.49 10.33 10.75
N LYS A 153 -15.57 9.50 9.70
CA LYS A 153 -16.09 9.87 8.38
C LYS A 153 -16.75 8.68 7.68
N ASP A 154 -17.75 8.98 6.86
CA ASP A 154 -18.36 8.03 5.95
C ASP A 154 -17.35 7.48 4.94
N PHE A 155 -17.60 6.27 4.46
CA PHE A 155 -16.90 5.72 3.31
C PHE A 155 -17.91 5.13 2.32
N VAL A 156 -17.44 4.93 1.11
CA VAL A 156 -18.26 4.49 -0.02
C VAL A 156 -17.65 3.25 -0.62
N VAL A 157 -18.50 2.26 -0.88
CA VAL A 157 -18.16 1.06 -1.66
C VAL A 157 -18.81 1.17 -3.02
N PHE A 158 -18.03 0.99 -4.07
CA PHE A 158 -18.52 0.87 -5.43
C PHE A 158 -18.69 -0.59 -5.78
N SER A 159 -19.88 -0.92 -6.24
CA SER A 159 -20.26 -2.25 -6.70
C SER A 159 -20.55 -2.22 -8.18
N HIS A 160 -20.17 -3.28 -8.86
CA HIS A 160 -20.36 -3.46 -10.30
C HIS A 160 -21.10 -4.76 -10.59
N LYS A 161 -21.89 -4.75 -11.66
CA LYS A 161 -22.80 -5.83 -12.03
C LYS A 161 -22.23 -6.63 -13.19
N GLU A 162 -21.99 -7.91 -12.95
CA GLU A 162 -21.63 -8.89 -13.97
C GLU A 162 -22.80 -9.87 -14.18
N GLY A 163 -23.43 -9.79 -15.35
CA GLY A 163 -24.65 -10.55 -15.63
C GLY A 163 -25.82 -10.11 -14.74
N ASP A 164 -26.29 -11.01 -13.88
CA ASP A 164 -27.41 -10.76 -12.95
C ASP A 164 -26.95 -10.48 -11.50
N LEU A 165 -25.63 -10.44 -11.27
CA LEU A 165 -25.06 -10.41 -9.93
C LEU A 165 -24.13 -9.22 -9.74
N TRP A 166 -24.07 -8.74 -8.50
CA TRP A 166 -23.29 -7.59 -8.06
C TRP A 166 -22.10 -8.06 -7.24
N ARG A 167 -20.98 -7.36 -7.41
CA ARG A 167 -19.74 -7.55 -6.66
C ARG A 167 -19.23 -6.21 -6.17
N ALA A 168 -18.73 -6.16 -4.94
CA ALA A 168 -18.00 -5.00 -4.45
C ALA A 168 -16.62 -4.98 -5.09
N GLU A 169 -16.21 -3.84 -5.65
CA GLU A 169 -14.93 -3.74 -6.37
C GLU A 169 -13.98 -2.74 -5.74
N LYS A 170 -14.49 -1.62 -5.20
CA LYS A 170 -13.65 -0.52 -4.73
C LYS A 170 -14.23 0.09 -3.48
N SER A 171 -13.35 0.60 -2.63
CA SER A 171 -13.75 1.45 -1.51
C SER A 171 -12.90 2.72 -1.46
N VAL A 172 -13.55 3.81 -1.07
CA VAL A 172 -12.89 5.09 -0.79
C VAL A 172 -13.46 5.70 0.48
N ARG A 173 -12.66 6.49 1.19
CA ARG A 173 -13.20 7.37 2.23
C ARG A 173 -13.79 8.59 1.55
N ALA A 174 -14.95 9.02 2.03
CA ALA A 174 -15.55 10.26 1.59
C ALA A 174 -15.04 11.38 2.51
N ASP A 175 -13.76 11.72 2.43
CA ASP A 175 -13.19 12.92 3.05
C ASP A 175 -13.10 14.09 2.08
N GLU A 176 -13.06 15.30 2.65
CA GLU A 176 -13.33 16.57 1.96
C GLU A 176 -12.67 16.70 0.56
N PRO A 177 -13.38 17.33 -0.40
CA PRO A 177 -13.05 17.39 -1.83
C PRO A 177 -11.84 18.27 -2.16
N GLU A 178 -10.82 18.35 -1.31
CA GLU A 178 -9.64 19.18 -1.57
C GLU A 178 -8.77 18.62 -2.71
N TYR A 179 -8.94 17.34 -3.10
CA TYR A 179 -8.11 16.69 -4.13
C TYR A 179 -8.82 15.78 -5.16
N PRO A 180 -10.03 16.07 -5.67
CA PRO A 180 -10.72 15.21 -6.66
C PRO A 180 -9.91 15.02 -7.95
N LYS A 181 -9.06 16.00 -8.31
CA LYS A 181 -8.11 15.87 -9.43
C LYS A 181 -7.02 14.81 -9.21
N ASN A 182 -6.84 14.32 -7.99
CA ASN A 182 -5.85 13.32 -7.61
C ASN A 182 -6.46 11.92 -7.39
N ASP A 183 -7.78 11.79 -7.46
CA ASP A 183 -8.52 10.52 -7.30
C ASP A 183 -8.63 9.72 -8.61
N VAL A 184 -7.89 10.13 -9.63
CA VAL A 184 -7.87 9.54 -10.98
C VAL A 184 -7.61 8.03 -10.94
N VAL A 185 -6.72 7.60 -10.05
CA VAL A 185 -6.27 6.22 -9.92
C VAL A 185 -7.18 5.34 -9.06
N PRO A 186 -7.51 5.71 -7.80
CA PRO A 186 -8.37 4.87 -6.97
C PRO A 186 -9.73 4.59 -7.61
N LEU A 187 -10.28 5.58 -8.31
CA LEU A 187 -11.63 5.55 -8.86
C LEU A 187 -11.69 5.31 -10.37
N ALA A 188 -10.56 4.98 -11.01
CA ALA A 188 -10.52 4.67 -12.45
C ALA A 188 -11.58 3.63 -12.84
N GLY A 189 -12.39 3.93 -13.85
CA GLY A 189 -13.47 3.04 -14.33
C GLY A 189 -14.82 3.23 -13.65
N VAL A 190 -14.89 3.91 -12.51
CA VAL A 190 -16.17 4.29 -11.89
C VAL A 190 -16.82 5.41 -12.72
N PRO A 191 -18.12 5.33 -13.02
CA PRO A 191 -18.83 6.37 -13.75
C PRO A 191 -18.80 7.74 -13.06
N ASN A 192 -18.59 8.81 -13.84
CA ASN A 192 -18.46 10.18 -13.33
C ASN A 192 -19.70 10.66 -12.55
N ASP A 193 -20.90 10.18 -12.86
CA ASP A 193 -22.11 10.54 -12.10
C ASP A 193 -22.11 9.97 -10.67
N LEU A 194 -21.41 8.87 -10.41
CA LEU A 194 -21.17 8.40 -9.04
C LEU A 194 -20.05 9.19 -8.36
N LEU A 195 -19.04 9.65 -9.12
CA LEU A 195 -17.89 10.38 -8.60
C LEU A 195 -18.21 11.84 -8.26
N ASP A 196 -18.90 12.54 -9.17
CA ASP A 196 -19.20 13.96 -9.00
C ASP A 196 -20.18 14.20 -7.84
N TYR A 197 -21.06 13.22 -7.59
CA TYR A 197 -22.01 13.22 -6.47
C TYR A 197 -21.50 12.46 -5.25
N LEU A 198 -20.24 12.00 -5.25
CA LEU A 198 -19.61 11.39 -4.08
C LEU A 198 -19.59 12.38 -2.91
N TYR A 199 -19.34 13.66 -3.21
CA TYR A 199 -19.26 14.77 -2.26
C TYR A 199 -20.47 15.70 -2.41
N GLU A 200 -21.25 15.86 -1.34
CA GLU A 200 -22.48 16.68 -1.35
C GLU A 200 -22.24 18.17 -1.67
N GLU A 201 -20.99 18.65 -1.51
CA GLU A 201 -20.59 20.04 -1.75
C GLU A 201 -19.89 20.26 -3.11
N ASN A 202 -19.85 19.26 -4.00
CA ASN A 202 -19.16 19.39 -5.28
C ASN A 202 -19.92 20.34 -6.23
N LEU A 203 -19.44 21.58 -6.33
CA LEU A 203 -20.02 22.63 -7.17
C LEU A 203 -19.91 22.35 -8.69
N PHE A 204 -19.17 21.31 -9.10
CA PHE A 204 -18.93 20.95 -10.50
C PHE A 204 -19.95 19.96 -11.08
N ALA A 205 -20.93 19.48 -10.30
CA ALA A 205 -21.91 18.49 -10.73
C ALA A 205 -22.95 18.98 -11.78
N ALA A 206 -22.93 20.25 -12.17
CA ALA A 206 -24.01 20.86 -12.96
C ALA A 206 -24.19 20.30 -14.38
N GLU A 207 -23.19 19.59 -14.93
CA GLU A 207 -23.22 19.04 -16.30
C GLU A 207 -23.39 17.51 -16.37
N VAL A 208 -23.39 16.83 -15.22
CA VAL A 208 -23.48 15.36 -15.12
C VAL A 208 -24.82 14.97 -14.49
N PRO A 209 -25.56 13.98 -15.01
CA PRO A 209 -26.86 13.61 -14.45
C PRO A 209 -26.70 13.09 -13.02
N GLU A 210 -27.51 13.59 -12.08
CA GLU A 210 -27.55 13.05 -10.72
C GLU A 210 -27.89 11.55 -10.75
N PRO A 211 -27.14 10.69 -10.02
CA PRO A 211 -27.42 9.26 -9.98
C PRO A 211 -28.80 8.98 -9.35
N GLU A 212 -29.35 7.81 -9.63
CA GLU A 212 -30.63 7.40 -9.06
C GLU A 212 -30.44 6.88 -7.64
N ARG A 213 -30.97 7.60 -6.65
CA ARG A 213 -30.98 7.15 -5.26
C ARG A 213 -32.06 6.10 -5.06
N GLU A 214 -31.67 4.94 -4.53
CA GLU A 214 -32.54 3.81 -4.23
C GLU A 214 -32.60 3.58 -2.71
N GLU A 215 -33.70 2.98 -2.24
CA GLU A 215 -33.80 2.50 -0.86
C GLU A 215 -32.98 1.22 -0.70
N VAL A 216 -32.38 1.02 0.47
CA VAL A 216 -31.65 -0.20 0.82
C VAL A 216 -32.63 -1.37 0.86
N GLU A 217 -32.46 -2.38 -0.01
CA GLU A 217 -33.25 -3.61 0.07
C GLU A 217 -32.79 -4.47 1.26
N GLY A 218 -33.56 -5.51 1.60
CA GLY A 218 -33.26 -6.38 2.74
C GLY A 218 -31.85 -6.96 2.69
N LEU A 219 -30.99 -6.58 3.65
CA LEU A 219 -29.59 -7.00 3.72
C LEU A 219 -29.43 -8.44 4.24
N PRO A 220 -28.46 -9.21 3.69
CA PRO A 220 -28.19 -10.57 4.11
C PRO A 220 -27.80 -10.63 5.59
N ASP A 221 -28.01 -11.79 6.22
CA ASP A 221 -27.64 -11.99 7.61
C ASP A 221 -26.17 -12.41 7.73
N VAL A 222 -25.32 -11.38 7.76
CA VAL A 222 -23.88 -11.50 7.96
C VAL A 222 -23.56 -10.99 9.35
N GLY A 223 -22.78 -11.75 10.11
CA GLY A 223 -22.34 -11.34 11.44
C GLY A 223 -21.39 -10.13 11.37
N PRO A 224 -21.30 -9.32 12.44
CA PRO A 224 -20.31 -8.26 12.51
C PRO A 224 -18.89 -8.86 12.51
N ALA A 225 -17.89 -8.04 12.17
CA ALA A 225 -16.49 -8.43 12.25
C ALA A 225 -16.16 -8.97 13.64
N GLU A 226 -15.75 -10.24 13.70
CA GLU A 226 -15.22 -10.83 14.91
C GLU A 226 -13.75 -10.45 15.04
N THR A 227 -13.32 -9.98 16.21
CA THR A 227 -11.90 -9.81 16.48
C THR A 227 -11.24 -11.19 16.39
N PRO A 228 -10.27 -11.41 15.47
CA PRO A 228 -9.62 -12.70 15.34
C PRO A 228 -8.93 -13.07 16.65
N GLN A 229 -8.77 -14.38 16.91
CA GLN A 229 -7.99 -14.81 18.07
C GLN A 229 -6.52 -14.46 17.86
N ALA A 230 -5.82 -14.13 18.94
CA ALA A 230 -4.37 -13.91 18.91
C ALA A 230 -3.64 -15.26 18.84
N GLU A 231 -3.79 -15.97 17.73
CA GLU A 231 -3.20 -17.30 17.53
C GLU A 231 -1.68 -17.21 17.58
N VAL A 232 -1.10 -17.98 18.49
CA VAL A 232 0.35 -18.15 18.61
C VAL A 232 0.83 -19.10 17.52
N PHE A 233 1.94 -18.74 16.89
CA PHE A 233 2.58 -19.55 15.86
C PHE A 233 4.05 -19.82 16.20
N THR A 234 4.50 -21.04 15.95
CA THR A 234 5.92 -21.43 15.95
C THR A 234 6.18 -22.42 14.80
N ASP A 235 7.35 -22.34 14.18
CA ASP A 235 7.79 -23.22 13.10
C ASP A 235 9.28 -23.48 13.20
N GLY A 236 9.69 -24.75 13.10
CA GLY A 236 11.10 -25.14 13.08
C GLY A 236 11.90 -24.92 14.38
N VAL A 237 11.28 -24.49 15.49
CA VAL A 237 12.00 -24.09 16.72
C VAL A 237 12.84 -25.25 17.32
N PRO A 238 14.18 -25.12 17.40
CA PRO A 238 15.07 -26.11 18.02
C PRO A 238 14.76 -26.34 19.50
N GLU A 239 15.08 -27.53 20.02
CA GLU A 239 14.79 -27.92 21.41
C GLU A 239 15.45 -26.98 22.43
N ASP A 240 16.66 -26.52 22.16
CA ASP A 240 17.44 -25.59 22.98
C ASP A 240 16.92 -24.14 22.94
N GLU A 241 16.13 -23.79 21.93
CA GLU A 241 15.52 -22.46 21.76
C GLU A 241 14.08 -22.37 22.31
N ARG A 242 13.44 -23.51 22.63
CA ARG A 242 12.02 -23.55 22.99
C ARG A 242 11.66 -22.66 24.17
N GLU A 243 12.43 -22.70 25.26
CA GLU A 243 12.12 -21.91 26.46
C GLU A 243 12.17 -20.41 26.18
N ARG A 244 13.18 -19.96 25.42
CA ARG A 244 13.32 -18.56 24.99
C ARG A 244 12.16 -18.15 24.07
N VAL A 245 11.84 -19.00 23.09
CA VAL A 245 10.76 -18.73 22.13
C VAL A 245 9.40 -18.69 22.84
N GLU A 246 9.11 -19.62 23.75
CA GLU A 246 7.89 -19.60 24.56
C GLU A 246 7.77 -18.32 25.40
N GLU A 247 8.87 -17.87 26.02
CA GLU A 247 8.89 -16.63 26.80
C GLU A 247 8.61 -15.39 25.93
N VAL A 248 9.32 -15.24 24.79
CA VAL A 248 9.13 -14.07 23.93
C VAL A 248 7.75 -14.07 23.28
N VAL A 249 7.26 -15.23 22.82
CA VAL A 249 5.92 -15.35 22.24
C VAL A 249 4.84 -14.96 23.24
N GLY A 250 4.96 -15.36 24.51
CA GLY A 250 4.03 -14.91 25.55
C GLY A 250 4.04 -13.38 25.75
N LYS A 251 5.22 -12.75 25.70
CA LYS A 251 5.36 -11.28 25.78
C LYS A 251 4.80 -10.55 24.55
N LEU A 252 4.95 -11.14 23.35
CA LEU A 252 4.38 -10.61 22.11
C LEU A 252 2.85 -10.74 22.14
N GLU A 253 2.33 -11.89 22.56
CA GLU A 253 0.89 -12.16 22.67
C GLU A 253 0.20 -11.20 23.64
N GLU A 254 0.81 -10.94 24.80
CA GLU A 254 0.29 -9.97 25.77
C GLU A 254 0.16 -8.57 25.16
N ARG A 255 1.18 -8.10 24.43
CA ARG A 255 1.18 -6.78 23.77
C ARG A 255 0.16 -6.71 22.64
N VAL A 256 0.09 -7.74 21.80
CA VAL A 256 -0.88 -7.83 20.71
C VAL A 256 -2.32 -7.84 21.24
N LYS A 257 -2.58 -8.56 22.35
CA LYS A 257 -3.91 -8.57 23.00
C LYS A 257 -4.25 -7.26 23.69
N GLY A 258 -3.25 -6.51 24.14
CA GLY A 258 -3.43 -5.22 24.82
C GLY A 258 -3.64 -4.03 23.87
N TYR A 259 -3.46 -4.22 22.56
CA TYR A 259 -3.67 -3.19 21.56
C TYR A 259 -5.17 -2.93 21.35
N ASP A 260 -5.57 -1.66 21.33
CA ASP A 260 -6.93 -1.25 20.98
C ASP A 260 -7.09 -1.30 19.45
N GLY A 261 -7.36 -2.51 18.94
CA GLY A 261 -7.42 -2.86 17.53
C GLY A 261 -6.99 -4.31 17.31
N VAL A 262 -6.60 -4.64 16.08
CA VAL A 262 -6.01 -5.95 15.74
C VAL A 262 -4.56 -5.76 15.35
N ALA A 263 -3.65 -6.53 15.97
CA ALA A 263 -2.23 -6.52 15.67
C ALA A 263 -1.71 -7.94 15.41
N GLY A 264 -0.68 -8.04 14.58
CA GLY A 264 0.03 -9.28 14.28
C GLY A 264 1.52 -9.03 14.18
N VAL A 265 2.30 -10.04 14.55
CA VAL A 265 3.76 -10.03 14.46
C VAL A 265 4.26 -11.39 14.04
N TYR A 266 5.25 -11.41 13.14
CA TYR A 266 6.00 -12.61 12.82
C TYR A 266 7.48 -12.30 12.75
N VAL A 267 8.30 -13.20 13.29
CA VAL A 267 9.74 -13.11 13.34
C VAL A 267 10.32 -14.38 12.72
N ARG A 268 11.29 -14.22 11.81
CA ARG A 268 12.13 -15.32 11.32
C ARG A 268 13.55 -15.12 11.84
N ASP A 269 14.03 -16.08 12.61
CA ASP A 269 15.43 -16.17 13.01
C ASP A 269 16.22 -16.79 11.84
N LEU A 270 17.13 -16.02 11.25
CA LEU A 270 17.85 -16.44 10.04
C LEU A 270 19.06 -17.32 10.35
N GLU A 271 19.58 -17.27 11.58
CA GLU A 271 20.72 -18.09 11.98
C GLU A 271 20.26 -19.49 12.42
N GLY A 272 19.15 -19.55 13.17
CA GLY A 272 18.56 -20.80 13.63
C GLY A 272 17.60 -21.44 12.62
N ASP A 273 17.22 -20.72 11.56
CA ASP A 273 16.26 -21.16 10.53
C ASP A 273 14.90 -21.59 11.10
N PHE A 274 14.33 -20.75 11.97
CA PHE A 274 13.01 -20.99 12.57
C PHE A 274 12.20 -19.71 12.69
N GLY A 275 10.89 -19.83 12.91
CA GLY A 275 10.00 -18.68 13.02
C GLY A 275 9.02 -18.77 14.18
N TYR A 276 8.56 -17.62 14.65
CA TYR A 276 7.57 -17.51 15.71
C TYR A 276 6.79 -16.21 15.61
N GLY A 277 5.60 -16.15 16.18
CA GLY A 277 4.78 -14.95 16.11
C GLY A 277 3.38 -15.11 16.71
N VAL A 278 2.57 -14.09 16.50
CA VAL A 278 1.18 -14.01 16.92
C VAL A 278 0.37 -13.43 15.75
N ARG A 279 -0.69 -14.12 15.34
CA ARG A 279 -1.47 -13.82 14.12
C ARG A 279 -0.59 -13.74 12.86
N ALA A 280 0.32 -14.69 12.72
CA ALA A 280 1.30 -14.70 11.63
C ALA A 280 0.65 -14.77 10.24
N ASP A 281 -0.52 -15.41 10.14
CA ASP A 281 -1.27 -15.64 8.90
C ASP A 281 -2.56 -14.79 8.80
N GLU A 282 -2.77 -13.86 9.75
CA GLU A 282 -3.91 -12.95 9.68
C GLU A 282 -3.72 -11.95 8.54
N THR A 283 -4.80 -11.72 7.79
CA THR A 283 -4.81 -10.76 6.68
C THR A 283 -4.95 -9.33 7.19
N PHE A 284 -4.03 -8.47 6.76
CA PHE A 284 -4.04 -7.04 7.02
C PHE A 284 -4.04 -6.24 5.72
N PHE A 285 -4.52 -5.01 5.82
CA PHE A 285 -4.28 -4.00 4.80
C PHE A 285 -2.78 -3.69 4.75
N SER A 286 -2.19 -3.82 3.57
CA SER A 286 -0.74 -3.71 3.39
C SER A 286 -0.21 -2.27 3.41
N ALA A 287 -1.07 -1.27 3.26
CA ALA A 287 -0.66 0.13 3.15
C ALA A 287 0.55 0.29 2.19
N SER A 288 1.63 0.91 2.64
CA SER A 288 2.83 1.08 1.82
C SER A 288 3.87 -0.04 1.94
N ILE A 289 3.67 -1.06 2.79
CA ILE A 289 4.61 -2.20 2.83
C ILE A 289 4.48 -3.10 1.59
N ILE A 290 3.38 -3.00 0.84
CA ILE A 290 3.22 -3.59 -0.50
C ILE A 290 4.30 -3.16 -1.52
N LYS A 291 5.06 -2.10 -1.22
CA LYS A 291 6.14 -1.60 -2.08
C LYS A 291 7.38 -2.50 -2.05
N VAL A 292 7.48 -3.43 -1.10
CA VAL A 292 8.54 -4.45 -1.03
C VAL A 292 8.55 -5.34 -2.28
N PRO A 293 7.48 -6.06 -2.65
CA PRO A 293 7.48 -6.84 -3.89
C PRO A 293 7.61 -5.98 -5.16
N VAL A 294 7.15 -4.72 -5.15
CA VAL A 294 7.39 -3.77 -6.26
C VAL A 294 8.88 -3.49 -6.42
N MET A 295 9.60 -3.23 -5.32
CA MET A 295 11.05 -3.04 -5.33
C MET A 295 11.75 -4.27 -5.91
N VAL A 296 11.42 -5.48 -5.43
CA VAL A 296 12.02 -6.72 -5.92
C VAL A 296 11.79 -6.88 -7.43
N ALA A 297 10.57 -6.64 -7.91
CA ALA A 297 10.26 -6.71 -9.34
C ALA A 297 11.12 -5.77 -10.19
N VAL A 298 11.34 -4.53 -9.73
CA VAL A 298 12.18 -3.56 -10.45
C VAL A 298 13.63 -4.02 -10.51
N TYR A 299 14.19 -4.48 -9.39
CA TYR A 299 15.57 -4.98 -9.35
C TYR A 299 15.77 -6.24 -10.20
N ARG A 300 14.81 -7.18 -10.20
CA ARG A 300 14.83 -8.35 -11.11
C ARG A 300 14.87 -7.93 -12.58
N LYS A 301 14.09 -6.90 -12.96
CA LYS A 301 14.12 -6.33 -14.31
C LYS A 301 15.45 -5.63 -14.64
N ILE A 302 16.07 -4.95 -13.67
CA ILE A 302 17.40 -4.35 -13.85
C ILE A 302 18.46 -5.43 -14.06
N GLU A 303 18.42 -6.51 -13.29
CA GLU A 303 19.35 -7.63 -13.40
C GLU A 303 19.21 -8.36 -14.74
N GLN A 304 17.98 -8.55 -15.22
CA GLN A 304 17.68 -9.11 -16.53
C GLN A 304 18.12 -8.20 -17.70
N GLY A 305 18.46 -6.94 -17.42
CA GLY A 305 18.82 -5.94 -18.43
C GLY A 305 17.63 -5.29 -19.14
N ASP A 306 16.40 -5.56 -18.68
CA ASP A 306 15.16 -4.99 -19.19
C ASP A 306 14.98 -3.53 -18.75
N LEU A 307 15.53 -3.17 -17.59
CA LEU A 307 15.55 -1.81 -17.05
C LEU A 307 16.97 -1.38 -16.68
N SER A 308 17.19 -0.08 -16.54
CA SER A 308 18.41 0.46 -15.94
C SER A 308 18.09 1.60 -14.99
N PHE A 309 18.89 1.79 -13.93
CA PHE A 309 18.67 2.88 -12.97
C PHE A 309 18.59 4.27 -13.62
N SER A 310 19.38 4.51 -14.67
CA SER A 310 19.43 5.80 -15.38
C SER A 310 18.38 5.94 -16.48
N GLN A 311 17.54 4.93 -16.70
CA GLN A 311 16.47 5.01 -17.69
C GLN A 311 15.49 6.09 -17.26
N GLU A 312 15.26 7.06 -18.15
CA GLU A 312 14.23 8.07 -17.94
C GLU A 312 12.84 7.47 -18.17
N VAL A 313 11.93 7.83 -17.27
CA VAL A 313 10.54 7.41 -17.25
C VAL A 313 9.71 8.68 -17.26
N GLU A 314 8.86 8.82 -18.27
CA GLU A 314 7.82 9.84 -18.28
C GLU A 314 6.65 9.37 -17.39
N LEU A 315 6.30 10.21 -16.41
CA LEU A 315 5.17 9.98 -15.51
C LEU A 315 3.87 10.28 -16.25
N LYS A 316 2.93 9.35 -16.19
CA LYS A 316 1.63 9.46 -16.88
C LYS A 316 0.55 9.88 -15.90
N GLU A 317 -0.52 10.47 -16.41
CA GLU A 317 -1.72 10.78 -15.62
C GLU A 317 -2.26 9.55 -14.88
N GLY A 318 -2.23 8.38 -15.51
CA GLY A 318 -2.61 7.11 -14.88
C GLY A 318 -1.68 6.63 -13.76
N ASP A 319 -0.52 7.25 -13.53
CA ASP A 319 0.35 6.94 -12.39
C ASP A 319 0.00 7.79 -11.15
N TRP A 320 -0.82 8.82 -11.35
CA TRP A 320 -1.03 9.88 -10.38
C TRP A 320 -1.91 9.46 -9.20
N ALA A 321 -1.46 9.73 -7.98
CA ALA A 321 -2.21 9.47 -6.77
C ALA A 321 -1.80 10.43 -5.66
N ALA A 322 -2.77 10.85 -4.85
CA ALA A 322 -2.55 11.62 -3.63
C ALA A 322 -1.90 10.78 -2.52
N GLY A 323 -1.51 11.47 -1.44
CA GLY A 323 -1.10 10.86 -0.18
C GLY A 323 0.37 11.10 0.12
N ALA A 324 1.17 10.05 0.04
CA ALA A 324 2.60 10.12 0.35
C ALA A 324 3.43 10.40 -0.91
N GLY A 325 4.49 11.19 -0.75
CA GLY A 325 5.45 11.50 -1.82
C GLY A 325 5.45 12.94 -2.29
N TRP A 326 6.56 13.37 -2.86
CA TRP A 326 6.71 14.69 -3.47
C TRP A 326 6.06 14.77 -4.86
N LEU A 327 6.07 13.67 -5.62
CA LEU A 327 5.68 13.69 -7.02
C LEU A 327 4.19 14.02 -7.24
N GLN A 328 3.35 13.89 -6.22
CA GLN A 328 1.94 14.34 -6.25
C GLN A 328 1.77 15.87 -6.40
N TRP A 329 2.86 16.64 -6.43
CA TRP A 329 2.85 18.09 -6.65
C TRP A 329 3.46 18.50 -7.99
N GLU A 330 3.95 17.54 -8.78
CA GLU A 330 4.49 17.76 -10.12
C GLU A 330 3.39 17.75 -11.20
N GLU A 331 3.75 17.87 -12.46
CA GLU A 331 2.82 17.70 -13.58
C GLU A 331 3.03 16.35 -14.27
N ALA A 332 1.94 15.75 -14.78
CA ALA A 332 2.04 14.63 -15.69
C ALA A 332 2.89 15.01 -16.92
N GLY A 333 3.69 14.08 -17.41
CA GLY A 333 4.70 14.32 -18.46
C GLY A 333 6.09 14.71 -17.91
N SER A 334 6.22 14.98 -16.61
CA SER A 334 7.54 15.09 -15.98
C SER A 334 8.31 13.77 -16.06
N LYS A 335 9.65 13.86 -16.06
CA LYS A 335 10.54 12.71 -16.21
C LYS A 335 11.36 12.47 -14.96
N GLN A 336 11.47 11.22 -14.55
CA GLN A 336 12.30 10.74 -13.45
C GLN A 336 13.13 9.55 -13.91
N THR A 337 14.27 9.28 -13.27
CA THR A 337 14.99 8.03 -13.54
C THR A 337 14.40 6.88 -12.73
N VAL A 338 14.55 5.63 -13.18
CA VAL A 338 14.14 4.44 -12.39
C VAL A 338 14.77 4.45 -10.99
N GLY A 339 16.03 4.88 -10.88
CA GLY A 339 16.71 5.03 -9.59
C GLY A 339 16.07 6.08 -8.68
N ASP A 340 15.68 7.23 -9.23
CA ASP A 340 14.98 8.27 -8.47
C ASP A 340 13.61 7.78 -7.99
N LEU A 341 12.87 7.06 -8.86
CA LEU A 341 11.57 6.49 -8.50
C LEU A 341 11.71 5.44 -7.38
N LEU A 342 12.70 4.56 -7.44
CA LEU A 342 13.00 3.61 -6.36
C LEU A 342 13.33 4.33 -5.05
N LEU A 343 14.17 5.36 -5.11
CA LEU A 343 14.54 6.16 -3.96
C LEU A 343 13.31 6.81 -3.31
N LEU A 344 12.47 7.49 -4.11
CA LEU A 344 11.26 8.16 -3.62
C LEU A 344 10.23 7.16 -3.08
N MET A 345 10.04 6.03 -3.77
CA MET A 345 9.13 4.96 -3.35
C MET A 345 9.52 4.40 -1.99
N MET A 346 10.81 4.12 -1.75
CA MET A 346 11.24 3.48 -0.51
C MET A 346 11.43 4.47 0.63
N THR A 347 11.92 5.69 0.37
CA THR A 347 12.26 6.65 1.43
C THR A 347 11.15 7.64 1.79
N GLN A 348 10.29 8.01 0.84
CA GLN A 348 9.16 8.92 1.07
C GLN A 348 7.81 8.23 0.93
N SER A 349 7.81 6.93 0.63
CA SER A 349 6.61 6.20 0.31
C SER A 349 5.83 6.81 -0.85
N ASP A 350 6.52 7.36 -1.85
CA ASP A 350 5.88 8.12 -2.93
C ASP A 350 4.91 7.25 -3.76
N ASN A 351 3.63 7.64 -3.82
CA ASN A 351 2.57 6.88 -4.47
C ASN A 351 2.64 6.98 -6.01
N VAL A 352 2.99 8.15 -6.55
CA VAL A 352 3.16 8.33 -8.01
C VAL A 352 4.35 7.50 -8.50
N ALA A 353 5.46 7.51 -7.75
CA ALA A 353 6.62 6.68 -8.06
C ALA A 353 6.27 5.18 -8.04
N THR A 354 5.49 4.75 -7.04
CA THR A 354 5.06 3.35 -6.92
C THR A 354 4.24 2.93 -8.13
N ASN A 355 3.21 3.71 -8.47
CA ASN A 355 2.32 3.37 -9.59
C ASN A 355 3.06 3.37 -10.94
N ALA A 356 3.99 4.31 -11.14
CA ALA A 356 4.86 4.33 -12.32
C ALA A 356 5.77 3.08 -12.39
N LEU A 357 6.36 2.66 -11.27
CA LEU A 357 7.18 1.45 -11.20
C LEU A 357 6.37 0.17 -11.44
N VAL A 358 5.17 0.05 -10.83
CA VAL A 358 4.24 -1.06 -11.10
C VAL A 358 3.92 -1.16 -12.59
N ARG A 359 3.63 -0.02 -13.25
CA ARG A 359 3.41 0.03 -14.70
C ARG A 359 4.64 -0.43 -15.50
N LEU A 360 5.84 -0.02 -15.09
CA LEU A 360 7.08 -0.34 -15.80
C LEU A 360 7.46 -1.82 -15.70
N VAL A 361 7.20 -2.47 -14.57
CA VAL A 361 7.56 -3.89 -14.38
C VAL A 361 6.58 -4.85 -15.03
N GLY A 362 5.41 -4.38 -15.47
CA GLY A 362 4.43 -5.19 -16.20
C GLY A 362 3.02 -5.22 -15.60
N GLY A 363 2.72 -4.36 -14.63
CA GLY A 363 1.41 -4.31 -13.97
C GLY A 363 1.37 -5.10 -12.66
N LYS A 364 0.18 -5.14 -12.05
CA LYS A 364 -0.01 -5.75 -10.72
C LYS A 364 0.17 -7.26 -10.75
N GLU A 365 -0.19 -7.90 -11.86
CA GLU A 365 -0.08 -9.35 -12.07
C GLU A 365 1.39 -9.79 -12.00
N HIS A 366 2.31 -9.00 -12.57
CA HIS A 366 3.74 -9.27 -12.46
C HIS A 366 4.26 -9.11 -11.02
N VAL A 367 3.81 -8.07 -10.31
CA VAL A 367 4.20 -7.84 -8.90
C VAL A 367 3.67 -8.97 -8.00
N ASN A 368 2.43 -9.41 -8.21
CA ASN A 368 1.83 -10.52 -7.47
C ASN A 368 2.58 -11.83 -7.75
N GLY A 369 2.92 -12.12 -9.01
CA GLY A 369 3.75 -13.28 -9.36
C GLY A 369 5.16 -13.22 -8.75
N VAL A 370 5.72 -12.02 -8.58
CA VAL A 370 6.97 -11.85 -7.82
C VAL A 370 6.77 -12.20 -6.35
N ALA A 371 5.74 -11.66 -5.69
CA ALA A 371 5.44 -12.00 -4.29
C ALA A 371 5.24 -13.52 -4.09
N GLU A 372 4.43 -14.14 -4.95
CA GLU A 372 4.19 -15.59 -4.92
C GLU A 372 5.49 -16.40 -5.10
N SER A 373 6.37 -15.98 -6.02
CA SER A 373 7.66 -16.65 -6.25
C SER A 373 8.63 -16.55 -5.06
N LEU A 374 8.39 -15.62 -4.14
CA LEU A 374 9.13 -15.46 -2.88
C LEU A 374 8.45 -16.19 -1.72
N GLY A 375 7.41 -16.99 -2.00
CA GLY A 375 6.64 -17.70 -0.98
C GLY A 375 5.54 -16.87 -0.29
N ALA A 376 5.34 -15.60 -0.68
CA ALA A 376 4.31 -14.73 -0.13
C ALA A 376 2.99 -14.85 -0.91
N LYS A 377 2.22 -15.90 -0.60
CA LYS A 377 1.03 -16.31 -1.38
C LYS A 377 -0.24 -15.53 -1.03
N ASP A 378 -0.30 -14.94 0.16
CA ASP A 378 -1.46 -14.19 0.66
C ASP A 378 -1.30 -12.68 0.44
N THR A 379 -0.16 -12.26 -0.12
CA THR A 379 0.12 -10.88 -0.52
C THR A 379 -0.46 -10.59 -1.88
N LEU A 380 -1.33 -9.59 -1.93
CA LEU A 380 -1.96 -9.15 -3.18
C LEU A 380 -1.88 -7.63 -3.34
N LEU A 381 -1.25 -7.20 -4.43
CA LEU A 381 -1.49 -5.89 -5.03
C LEU A 381 -2.78 -5.97 -5.86
N TYR A 382 -3.88 -5.61 -5.22
CA TYR A 382 -5.23 -5.61 -5.80
C TYR A 382 -5.44 -4.44 -6.76
N GLN A 383 -4.98 -3.26 -6.33
CA GLN A 383 -5.13 -2.00 -7.04
C GLN A 383 -3.92 -1.07 -6.83
N LYS A 384 -3.84 -0.04 -7.66
CA LYS A 384 -2.83 1.01 -7.51
C LYS A 384 -2.90 1.69 -6.14
N VAL A 385 -1.76 2.12 -5.62
CA VAL A 385 -1.66 2.76 -4.31
C VAL A 385 -2.18 4.19 -4.34
N SER A 386 -2.86 4.61 -3.27
CA SER A 386 -3.42 5.96 -3.07
C SER A 386 -3.70 6.20 -1.57
N SER A 387 -4.09 7.43 -1.19
CA SER A 387 -4.47 7.79 0.18
C SER A 387 -5.93 7.49 0.53
N GLU A 388 -6.87 7.66 -0.40
CA GLU A 388 -8.30 7.67 -0.07
C GLU A 388 -8.95 6.27 -0.14
N ARG A 389 -8.68 5.44 0.87
CA ARG A 389 -9.16 4.05 0.93
C ARG A 389 -9.97 3.77 2.19
N GLY A 390 -11.09 3.05 2.04
CA GLY A 390 -11.92 2.57 3.15
C GLY A 390 -11.23 1.53 4.05
N ALA A 391 -9.99 1.16 3.73
CA ALA A 391 -9.16 0.22 4.48
C ALA A 391 -9.84 -1.14 4.74
N VAL A 392 -10.56 -1.64 3.74
CA VAL A 392 -11.21 -2.96 3.73
C VAL A 392 -10.27 -3.96 3.04
N PRO A 393 -9.55 -4.84 3.78
CA PRO A 393 -8.60 -5.78 3.18
C PRO A 393 -9.10 -6.57 1.96
N GLY A 394 -10.34 -7.04 1.96
CA GLY A 394 -10.96 -7.77 0.86
C GLY A 394 -11.16 -6.93 -0.41
N LEU A 395 -11.13 -5.60 -0.29
CA LEU A 395 -11.30 -4.64 -1.40
C LEU A 395 -10.04 -3.81 -1.65
N ASP A 396 -8.88 -4.25 -1.16
CA ASP A 396 -7.64 -3.49 -1.28
C ASP A 396 -6.37 -4.36 -1.26
N ASN A 397 -5.23 -3.68 -1.30
CA ASN A 397 -3.91 -4.27 -1.21
C ASN A 397 -3.71 -4.86 0.19
N ARG A 398 -3.39 -6.15 0.26
CA ARG A 398 -3.33 -6.90 1.52
C ARG A 398 -2.13 -7.84 1.58
N THR A 399 -1.84 -8.31 2.78
CA THR A 399 -0.72 -9.21 3.08
C THR A 399 -0.89 -9.82 4.48
N THR A 400 0.03 -10.67 4.89
CA THR A 400 0.15 -11.22 6.26
C THR A 400 1.52 -10.86 6.86
N PRO A 401 1.67 -10.87 8.20
CA PRO A 401 2.99 -10.74 8.82
C PRO A 401 4.00 -11.77 8.30
N ARG A 402 3.59 -13.03 8.13
CA ARG A 402 4.46 -14.08 7.61
C ARG A 402 4.95 -13.77 6.20
N ASP A 403 4.06 -13.47 5.28
CA ASP A 403 4.42 -13.19 3.88
C ASP A 403 5.47 -12.08 3.77
N MET A 404 5.27 -11.00 4.51
CA MET A 404 6.19 -9.86 4.52
C MET A 404 7.56 -10.24 5.09
N ALA A 405 7.59 -11.00 6.18
CA ALA A 405 8.84 -11.50 6.75
C ALA A 405 9.55 -12.52 5.85
N THR A 406 8.81 -13.37 5.13
CA THR A 406 9.33 -14.30 4.14
C THR A 406 9.98 -13.54 2.98
N MET A 407 9.31 -12.53 2.40
CA MET A 407 9.94 -11.71 1.35
C MET A 407 11.21 -11.01 1.84
N MET A 408 11.23 -10.56 3.10
CA MET A 408 12.45 -9.98 3.69
C MET A 408 13.55 -11.03 3.91
N GLN A 409 13.20 -12.27 4.23
CA GLN A 409 14.15 -13.36 4.35
C GLN A 409 14.81 -13.62 2.98
N GLU A 410 14.01 -13.76 1.93
CA GLU A 410 14.51 -13.94 0.57
C GLU A 410 15.46 -12.81 0.14
N ILE A 411 15.20 -11.57 0.55
CA ILE A 411 16.12 -10.44 0.32
C ILE A 411 17.41 -10.60 1.14
N ALA A 412 17.30 -10.98 2.41
CA ALA A 412 18.45 -11.15 3.31
C ALA A 412 19.35 -12.32 2.88
N ASP A 413 18.79 -13.36 2.28
CA ASP A 413 19.49 -14.58 1.87
C ASP A 413 19.95 -14.53 0.41
N ASP A 414 19.81 -13.38 -0.27
CA ASP A 414 20.19 -13.17 -1.67
C ASP A 414 19.44 -14.06 -2.69
N GLU A 415 18.23 -14.51 -2.33
CA GLU A 415 17.36 -15.37 -3.17
C GLU A 415 16.22 -14.58 -3.83
N ALA A 416 15.88 -13.39 -3.31
CA ALA A 416 14.86 -12.54 -3.92
C ALA A 416 15.26 -12.02 -5.30
N ALA A 417 16.56 -11.81 -5.53
CA ALA A 417 17.22 -11.44 -6.77
C ALA A 417 18.70 -11.80 -6.63
N GLY A 418 19.57 -11.48 -7.60
CA GLY A 418 21.01 -11.72 -7.42
C GLY A 418 21.60 -10.92 -6.24
N GLU A 419 22.64 -11.47 -5.58
CA GLU A 419 23.35 -10.90 -4.41
C GLU A 419 23.55 -9.38 -4.47
N LYS A 420 24.01 -8.87 -5.62
CA LYS A 420 24.24 -7.43 -5.80
C LYS A 420 22.96 -6.60 -5.72
N SER A 421 21.86 -7.12 -6.30
CA SER A 421 20.56 -6.48 -6.27
C SER A 421 19.96 -6.48 -4.86
N CYS A 422 20.03 -7.60 -4.16
CA CYS A 422 19.58 -7.71 -2.76
C CYS A 422 20.39 -6.78 -1.84
N GLY A 423 21.71 -6.72 -2.00
CA GLY A 423 22.55 -5.71 -1.33
C GLY A 423 22.09 -4.27 -1.56
N TYR A 424 21.75 -3.91 -2.80
CA TYR A 424 21.20 -2.57 -3.09
C TYR A 424 19.80 -2.34 -2.51
N MET A 425 18.95 -3.36 -2.44
CA MET A 425 17.66 -3.26 -1.75
C MET A 425 17.85 -2.94 -0.26
N MET A 426 18.75 -3.67 0.41
CA MET A 426 19.06 -3.46 1.82
C MET A 426 19.63 -2.05 2.06
N ASP A 427 20.59 -1.60 1.24
CA ASP A 427 21.16 -0.25 1.32
C ASP A 427 20.08 0.83 1.14
N LEU A 428 19.17 0.62 0.19
CA LEU A 428 18.07 1.55 -0.07
C LEU A 428 17.09 1.62 1.11
N MET A 429 16.74 0.47 1.70
CA MET A 429 15.87 0.43 2.88
C MET A 429 16.54 1.12 4.09
N ARG A 430 17.84 0.89 4.33
CA ARG A 430 18.62 1.59 5.39
C ARG A 430 18.77 3.10 5.16
N THR A 431 18.61 3.57 3.91
CA THR A 431 18.68 5.00 3.56
C THR A 431 17.47 5.76 4.06
N ASN A 432 16.38 5.07 4.36
CA ASN A 432 15.17 5.67 4.89
C ASN A 432 15.43 6.28 6.29
N LYS A 433 15.57 7.60 6.37
CA LYS A 433 15.88 8.35 7.62
C LYS A 433 14.65 9.00 8.26
N LEU A 434 13.45 8.52 7.95
CA LEU A 434 12.23 9.04 8.57
C LEU A 434 12.01 8.56 10.02
N ASP A 435 13.02 7.98 10.70
CA ASP A 435 12.94 7.44 12.06
C ASP A 435 11.70 6.53 12.25
N TRP A 436 11.53 5.56 11.35
CA TRP A 436 10.40 4.62 11.39
C TRP A 436 10.45 3.68 12.60
N TRP A 437 9.32 3.05 12.89
CA TRP A 437 9.00 2.56 14.23
C TRP A 437 9.80 1.34 14.66
N LEU A 438 10.27 0.49 13.74
CA LEU A 438 11.17 -0.62 14.09
C LEU A 438 12.46 -0.11 14.77
N ASP A 439 13.10 0.92 14.21
CA ASP A 439 14.35 1.48 14.71
C ASP A 439 14.21 2.06 16.14
N ALA A 440 13.01 2.55 16.51
CA ALA A 440 12.74 3.06 17.86
C ALA A 440 12.82 1.96 18.94
N GLY A 441 12.52 0.72 18.55
CA GLY A 441 12.63 -0.46 19.41
C GLY A 441 14.07 -0.96 19.58
N LEU A 442 14.97 -0.59 18.66
CA LEU A 442 16.34 -1.07 18.61
C LEU A 442 17.30 -0.21 19.46
N PRO A 443 18.41 -0.79 19.94
CA PRO A 443 19.41 -0.03 20.70
C PRO A 443 20.15 0.98 19.81
N ALA A 444 20.70 2.01 20.44
CA ALA A 444 21.41 3.06 19.72
C ALA A 444 22.60 2.50 18.92
N GLY A 445 22.60 2.74 17.61
CA GLY A 445 23.63 2.27 16.69
C GLY A 445 23.27 0.98 15.93
N VAL A 446 22.07 0.44 16.16
CA VAL A 446 21.46 -0.63 15.37
C VAL A 446 20.29 -0.04 14.60
N ASP A 447 20.26 -0.29 13.29
CA ASP A 447 19.20 0.12 12.38
C ASP A 447 18.68 -1.09 11.58
N ALA A 448 17.39 -1.09 11.29
CA ALA A 448 16.76 -2.06 10.41
C ALA A 448 16.86 -1.60 8.95
N ALA A 449 17.02 -2.56 8.04
CA ALA A 449 16.67 -2.35 6.64
C ALA A 449 15.16 -2.53 6.50
N ASN A 450 14.37 -1.46 6.61
CA ASN A 450 12.93 -1.56 6.75
C ASN A 450 12.09 -0.72 5.75
N LYS A 451 10.81 -1.10 5.66
CA LYS A 451 9.76 -0.32 5.03
C LYS A 451 8.56 -0.24 5.96
N ALA A 452 8.15 0.98 6.30
CA ALA A 452 6.92 1.24 7.02
C ALA A 452 5.73 1.51 6.09
N GLY A 453 4.53 1.29 6.60
CA GLY A 453 3.26 1.57 5.96
C GLY A 453 2.30 2.19 6.95
N TRP A 454 1.57 3.20 6.47
CA TRP A 454 0.52 3.84 7.25
C TRP A 454 -0.66 4.19 6.35
N LEU A 455 -1.84 3.90 6.86
CA LEU A 455 -3.12 4.45 6.44
C LEU A 455 -3.94 4.69 7.73
N TYR A 456 -5.05 5.42 7.65
CA TYR A 456 -5.92 5.59 8.81
C TYR A 456 -6.23 4.25 9.52
N GLN A 457 -5.91 4.20 10.82
CA GLN A 457 -6.06 3.02 11.70
C GLN A 457 -5.31 1.74 11.25
N VAL A 458 -4.41 1.86 10.27
CA VAL A 458 -3.60 0.75 9.75
C VAL A 458 -2.13 1.15 9.83
N TYR A 459 -1.36 0.40 10.59
CA TYR A 459 0.06 0.68 10.81
C TYR A 459 0.85 -0.58 10.55
N GLY A 460 2.01 -0.45 9.93
CA GLY A 460 2.90 -1.58 9.74
C GLY A 460 4.33 -1.17 9.51
N ASP A 461 5.25 -2.05 9.88
CA ASP A 461 6.67 -1.91 9.59
C ASP A 461 7.27 -3.30 9.45
N VAL A 462 8.07 -3.49 8.40
CA VAL A 462 8.71 -4.76 8.09
C VAL A 462 10.19 -4.50 7.82
N GLY A 463 11.06 -5.31 8.40
CA GLY A 463 12.50 -5.08 8.33
C GLY A 463 13.37 -6.32 8.49
N ILE A 464 14.62 -6.17 8.08
CA ILE A 464 15.73 -7.06 8.38
C ILE A 464 16.61 -6.36 9.42
N VAL A 465 16.97 -7.05 10.50
CA VAL A 465 17.92 -6.57 11.50
C VAL A 465 19.15 -7.47 11.48
N GLU A 466 20.32 -6.85 11.38
CA GLU A 466 21.61 -7.55 11.36
C GLU A 466 22.57 -6.88 12.35
N HIS A 467 22.90 -7.57 13.44
CA HIS A 467 23.83 -7.05 14.45
C HIS A 467 24.62 -8.14 15.15
N GLU A 468 25.95 -7.99 15.20
CA GLU A 468 26.87 -8.85 15.96
C GLU A 468 26.67 -10.38 15.76
N GLY A 469 26.23 -10.81 14.57
CA GLY A 469 25.98 -12.21 14.25
C GLY A 469 24.55 -12.69 14.51
N HIS A 470 23.64 -11.79 14.89
CA HIS A 470 22.22 -12.04 15.02
C HIS A 470 21.51 -11.42 13.80
N ARG A 471 20.92 -12.26 12.96
CA ARG A 471 20.16 -11.85 11.77
C ARG A 471 18.73 -12.37 11.91
N TYR A 472 17.77 -11.47 11.79
CA TYR A 472 16.36 -11.84 11.81
C TYR A 472 15.53 -10.90 10.93
N THR A 473 14.39 -11.40 10.47
CA THR A 473 13.35 -10.57 9.86
C THR A 473 12.18 -10.41 10.83
N VAL A 474 11.52 -9.26 10.77
CA VAL A 474 10.34 -8.98 11.57
C VAL A 474 9.31 -8.21 10.74
N ALA A 475 8.06 -8.64 10.81
CA ALA A 475 6.91 -7.94 10.27
C ALA A 475 5.92 -7.67 11.39
N ILE A 476 5.56 -6.41 11.62
CA ILE A 476 4.53 -6.02 12.58
C ILE A 476 3.47 -5.23 11.84
N LEU A 477 2.22 -5.66 11.93
CA LEU A 477 1.08 -5.08 11.23
C LEU A 477 -0.08 -4.87 12.20
N SER A 478 -0.88 -3.83 11.97
CA SER A 478 -2.12 -3.60 12.70
C SER A 478 -3.23 -3.02 11.81
N LYS A 479 -4.48 -3.25 12.22
CA LYS A 479 -5.70 -2.72 11.60
C LYS A 479 -6.74 -2.37 12.68
N HIS A 480 -7.66 -1.47 12.36
CA HIS A 480 -8.71 -0.97 13.27
C HIS A 480 -8.15 -0.43 14.59
N GLY A 481 -6.92 0.11 14.54
CA GLY A 481 -6.28 0.77 15.68
C GLY A 481 -6.90 2.14 15.96
N ALA A 482 -6.32 2.90 16.89
CA ALA A 482 -6.66 4.31 17.01
C ALA A 482 -6.31 5.10 15.73
N ALA A 483 -7.07 6.19 15.51
CA ALA A 483 -6.82 7.13 14.41
C ALA A 483 -5.49 7.89 14.57
N THR A 484 -4.91 7.89 15.76
CA THR A 484 -3.63 8.54 16.06
C THR A 484 -2.46 7.63 15.72
N VAL A 485 -1.52 8.16 14.95
CA VAL A 485 -0.31 7.45 14.54
C VAL A 485 0.54 7.00 15.74
N ASP A 486 0.51 7.75 16.83
CA ASP A 486 1.31 7.50 18.03
C ASP A 486 1.05 6.11 18.63
N GLU A 487 -0.18 5.61 18.62
CA GLU A 487 -0.50 4.31 19.23
C GLU A 487 0.03 3.13 18.40
N GLY A 488 -0.10 3.20 17.08
CA GLY A 488 0.52 2.22 16.18
C GLY A 488 2.04 2.26 16.26
N ALA A 489 2.63 3.45 16.36
CA ALA A 489 4.07 3.64 16.54
C ALA A 489 4.58 2.98 17.83
N ILE A 490 3.90 3.20 18.96
CA ILE A 490 4.25 2.62 20.26
C ILE A 490 4.16 1.09 20.22
N LEU A 491 3.10 0.54 19.63
CA LEU A 491 2.96 -0.91 19.45
C LEU A 491 4.16 -1.50 18.69
N ILE A 492 4.51 -0.92 17.55
CA ILE A 492 5.61 -1.41 16.71
C ILE A 492 6.96 -1.27 17.41
N GLU A 493 7.19 -0.15 18.11
CA GLU A 493 8.37 0.07 18.94
C GLU A 493 8.52 -1.02 20.01
N ASP A 494 7.45 -1.30 20.76
CA ASP A 494 7.46 -2.26 21.87
C ASP A 494 7.63 -3.71 21.40
N LEU A 495 6.99 -4.08 20.29
CA LEU A 495 7.16 -5.41 19.69
C LEU A 495 8.57 -5.56 19.08
N SER A 496 9.10 -4.53 18.41
CA SER A 496 10.48 -4.51 17.91
C SER A 496 11.49 -4.70 19.05
N ARG A 497 11.33 -3.94 20.14
CA ARG A 497 12.16 -4.04 21.35
C ARG A 497 12.12 -5.44 21.96
N THR A 498 10.92 -6.00 22.10
CA THR A 498 10.71 -7.34 22.67
C THR A 498 11.39 -8.42 21.81
N THR A 499 11.27 -8.31 20.49
CA THR A 499 11.95 -9.21 19.55
C THR A 499 13.48 -9.08 19.66
N TRP A 500 13.99 -7.85 19.63
CA TRP A 500 15.43 -7.58 19.76
C TRP A 500 16.03 -8.16 21.05
N GLU A 501 15.39 -7.91 22.19
CA GLU A 501 15.85 -8.39 23.50
C GLU A 501 15.92 -9.92 23.57
N SER A 502 15.00 -10.61 22.89
CA SER A 502 15.04 -12.06 22.78
C SER A 502 16.13 -12.54 21.81
N GLN A 503 16.29 -11.86 20.67
CA GLN A 503 17.22 -12.25 19.61
C GLN A 503 18.70 -12.01 19.94
N SER A 504 18.98 -11.03 20.80
CA SER A 504 20.34 -10.61 21.18
C SER A 504 20.77 -11.01 22.60
N GLY A 505 19.87 -11.65 23.36
CA GLY A 505 19.97 -11.86 24.81
C GLY A 505 20.39 -13.25 25.24
#